data_AF-A0AAD7N8L0-F1
#
_entry.id   AF-A0AAD7N8L0-F1
#
_cell.length_a   1.000
_cell.length_b   1.000
_cell.length_c   1.000
_cell.angle_alpha   90.00
_cell.angle_beta   90.00
_cell.angle_gamma   90.00
#
_symmetry.space_group_name_H-M   'P 1'
#
loop_
_entity.id
_entity.type
_entity.pdbx_description
1 polymer ?
#
loop_
_entity_poly.entity_id
_entity_poly.type
_entity_poly.pdbx_seq_one_letter_code
_entity_poly.pdbx_strand_id
1 'polypeptide(L)'
;MLSILSISVCALAYAIFSIAKDPAWTRDTAVPLPPQSVVCIFRAAFHLIESIQFVDPLSFAVMGPNGSFRQNAFDAGFNPTGTEPPFFQIFDQGFLKILGNTPTITEIASNATFAFAHEGPVYDPTLDSVTFASNDGGALGMSDINHNNKVGRINLKDIPANLNGTAINIPVTELDLPPTVQMTNGGTGPFRGNILLITSGRGPLPPSIVLVNPNPPHNTTVLLDNFFGRQFNSLNDIKIHPSGKIFFTDTVYGWLNHFRPLPLMPNQVYRLDPDTRSVRVVATDFDRNNGIAFNGAGTIAYVTDTGANAGFLGNNQTQPATIYAYDVDPNSQVFNNRRVFAYTDAGIPDGVQIDSDGNVYAGCGDGVHVWNDEGTLLGKFFLGTVSANLVFAGPGRLIILAETKIFLAEIAASPSLFTS
;
A
#
# COMPACT_ATOMS: atom_id res chain seq x y z
N MET A 1 -0.37 -46.40 22.78
CA MET A 1 -1.62 -45.87 23.39
C MET A 1 -1.21 -44.72 24.30
N LEU A 2 -1.23 -43.48 23.78
CA LEU A 2 -2.21 -42.42 24.12
C LEU A 2 -2.35 -42.23 25.65
N SER A 3 -2.09 -41.06 26.24
CA SER A 3 -2.66 -39.77 25.86
C SER A 3 -1.82 -38.58 26.36
N ILE A 4 -1.67 -37.60 25.47
CA ILE A 4 -1.16 -36.25 25.71
C ILE A 4 -2.35 -35.41 26.17
N LEU A 5 -2.24 -34.72 27.30
CA LEU A 5 -3.23 -33.74 27.73
C LEU A 5 -3.06 -32.48 26.87
N SER A 6 -3.86 -32.38 25.81
CA SER A 6 -4.09 -31.14 25.07
C SER A 6 -4.91 -30.21 25.97
N ILE A 7 -4.26 -29.20 26.57
CA ILE A 7 -4.95 -28.06 27.16
C ILE A 7 -5.05 -26.99 26.08
N SER A 8 -6.25 -26.80 25.57
CA SER A 8 -6.57 -25.78 24.56
C SER A 8 -6.31 -24.37 25.12
N VAL A 9 -5.73 -23.50 24.29
CA VAL A 9 -5.46 -22.06 24.55
C VAL A 9 -6.72 -21.29 24.99
N CYS A 10 -7.91 -21.79 24.65
CA CYS A 10 -9.18 -21.25 25.16
C CYS A 10 -9.38 -21.43 26.68
N ALA A 11 -8.84 -22.49 27.30
CA ALA A 11 -9.08 -22.78 28.71
C ALA A 11 -8.39 -21.77 29.65
N LEU A 12 -7.26 -21.19 29.24
CA LEU A 12 -6.53 -20.21 30.05
C LEU A 12 -7.13 -18.80 29.94
N ALA A 13 -7.60 -18.42 28.75
CA ALA A 13 -8.34 -17.16 28.57
C ALA A 13 -9.68 -17.17 29.30
N TYR A 14 -10.38 -18.32 29.33
CA TYR A 14 -11.64 -18.46 30.05
C TYR A 14 -11.46 -18.46 31.59
N ALA A 15 -10.34 -19.01 32.08
CA ALA A 15 -10.03 -19.01 33.52
C ALA A 15 -9.81 -17.58 34.06
N ILE A 16 -9.20 -16.68 33.28
CA ILE A 16 -8.98 -15.29 33.68
C ILE A 16 -10.29 -14.48 33.66
N PHE A 17 -11.19 -14.75 32.70
CA PHE A 17 -12.50 -14.07 32.64
C PHE A 17 -13.51 -14.58 33.68
N SER A 18 -13.42 -15.84 34.13
CA SER A 18 -14.34 -16.38 35.13
C SER A 18 -14.00 -15.98 36.58
N ILE A 19 -12.75 -15.59 36.86
CA ILE A 19 -12.34 -15.07 38.18
C ILE A 19 -12.85 -13.63 38.40
N ALA A 20 -13.13 -12.87 37.33
CA ALA A 20 -13.64 -11.51 37.42
C ALA A 20 -15.17 -11.40 37.65
N LYS A 21 -15.89 -12.52 37.79
CA LYS A 21 -17.36 -12.55 37.96
C LYS A 21 -17.84 -13.24 39.25
N ASP A 22 -16.96 -13.56 40.19
CA ASP A 22 -17.38 -14.07 41.49
C ASP A 22 -17.78 -12.91 42.44
N PRO A 23 -19.05 -12.83 42.90
CA PRO A 23 -19.49 -11.77 43.80
C PRO A 23 -18.89 -11.86 45.21
N ALA A 24 -18.07 -12.87 45.51
CA ALA A 24 -17.51 -13.10 46.84
C ALA A 24 -16.17 -12.40 47.12
N TRP A 25 -15.60 -11.63 46.19
CA TRP A 25 -14.34 -10.91 46.43
C TRP A 25 -14.60 -9.49 46.94
N THR A 26 -14.59 -9.35 48.27
CA THR A 26 -14.65 -8.06 48.95
C THR A 26 -13.50 -7.15 48.52
N ARG A 27 -13.84 -5.91 48.11
CA ARG A 27 -12.91 -4.78 47.97
C ARG A 27 -12.13 -4.65 49.28
N ASP A 28 -10.85 -5.03 49.32
CA ASP A 28 -9.81 -4.43 50.17
C ASP A 28 -8.41 -5.08 50.10
N THR A 29 -8.10 -5.93 49.10
CA THR A 29 -6.72 -6.44 48.91
C THR A 29 -6.23 -6.49 47.46
N ALA A 30 -6.72 -5.59 46.60
CA ALA A 30 -6.17 -5.43 45.26
C ALA A 30 -4.84 -4.63 45.33
N VAL A 31 -3.72 -5.34 45.44
CA VAL A 31 -2.41 -4.76 45.07
C VAL A 31 -2.42 -4.60 43.55
N PRO A 32 -2.25 -3.38 42.99
CA PRO A 32 -2.09 -3.23 41.56
C PRO A 32 -0.77 -3.89 41.18
N LEU A 33 -0.81 -4.92 40.33
CA LEU A 33 0.41 -5.41 39.71
C LEU A 33 0.99 -4.28 38.85
N PRO A 34 2.30 -4.00 38.95
CA PRO A 34 2.91 -2.95 38.14
C PRO A 34 2.74 -3.29 36.64
N PRO A 35 2.65 -2.29 35.75
CA PRO A 35 2.40 -2.50 34.32
C PRO A 35 3.39 -3.48 33.66
N GLN A 36 4.60 -3.63 34.23
CA GLN A 36 5.60 -4.60 33.78
C GLN A 36 5.19 -6.07 33.97
N SER A 37 4.32 -6.39 34.93
CA SER A 37 3.92 -7.78 35.22
C SER A 37 2.94 -8.34 34.19
N VAL A 38 2.07 -7.51 33.62
CA VAL A 38 1.18 -7.90 32.52
C VAL A 38 2.00 -8.13 31.25
N VAL A 39 3.00 -7.27 30.99
CA VAL A 39 3.94 -7.42 29.86
C VAL A 39 4.79 -8.70 29.97
N CYS A 40 5.16 -9.13 31.18
CA CYS A 40 5.94 -10.36 31.37
C CYS A 40 5.14 -11.65 31.13
N ILE A 41 3.83 -11.68 31.40
CA ILE A 41 2.99 -12.86 31.16
C ILE A 41 2.71 -13.02 29.66
N PHE A 42 2.66 -11.94 28.89
CA PHE A 42 2.60 -11.99 27.41
C PHE A 42 3.91 -12.50 26.78
N ARG A 43 5.07 -12.20 27.38
CA ARG A 43 6.38 -12.66 26.86
C ARG A 43 6.63 -14.16 27.02
N ALA A 44 5.96 -14.85 27.96
CA ALA A 44 6.23 -16.26 28.25
C ALA A 44 5.45 -17.26 27.37
N ALA A 45 4.36 -16.82 26.71
CA ALA A 45 3.52 -17.67 25.86
C ALA A 45 3.79 -17.50 24.35
N PHE A 46 4.61 -16.51 23.98
CA PHE A 46 5.03 -16.27 22.62
C PHE A 46 6.55 -16.31 22.59
N HIS A 47 7.13 -17.17 21.74
CA HIS A 47 8.24 -16.69 20.91
C HIS A 47 7.66 -15.53 20.07
N LEU A 48 7.48 -14.37 20.70
CA LEU A 48 7.09 -13.13 20.04
C LEU A 48 8.34 -12.79 19.25
N ILE A 49 8.27 -13.10 17.96
CA ILE A 49 9.32 -12.95 16.96
C ILE A 49 9.96 -11.57 17.18
N GLU A 50 11.30 -11.48 17.20
CA GLU A 50 12.03 -10.21 17.39
C GLU A 50 11.55 -9.10 16.42
N SER A 51 10.85 -9.49 15.34
CA SER A 51 10.17 -8.63 14.39
C SER A 51 8.88 -7.98 14.86
N ILE A 52 8.37 -8.16 16.09
CA ILE A 52 7.16 -7.46 16.56
C ILE A 52 7.50 -6.46 17.66
N GLN A 53 7.19 -5.18 17.42
CA GLN A 53 7.51 -4.08 18.32
C GLN A 53 6.27 -3.27 18.66
N PHE A 54 5.88 -3.28 19.94
CA PHE A 54 4.78 -2.46 20.44
C PHE A 54 5.27 -1.04 20.73
N VAL A 55 4.52 -0.06 20.25
CA VAL A 55 4.76 1.37 20.44
C VAL A 55 3.59 1.96 21.21
N ASP A 56 3.84 2.39 22.44
CA ASP A 56 2.83 2.99 23.31
C ASP A 56 2.61 4.47 22.93
N PRO A 57 1.42 4.86 22.41
CA PRO A 57 1.12 6.25 22.06
C PRO A 57 1.33 7.24 23.21
N LEU A 58 1.13 6.81 24.46
CA LEU A 58 1.32 7.66 25.62
C LEU A 58 2.79 8.03 25.84
N SER A 59 3.73 7.21 25.37
CA SER A 59 5.17 7.42 25.57
C SER A 59 5.73 8.60 24.77
N PHE A 60 5.07 9.00 23.68
CA PHE A 60 5.46 10.14 22.84
C PHE A 60 4.38 11.21 22.69
N ALA A 61 3.25 11.08 23.39
CA ALA A 61 2.22 12.12 23.45
C ALA A 61 2.73 13.42 24.11
N VAL A 62 3.71 13.32 25.02
CA VAL A 62 4.31 14.47 25.71
C VAL A 62 5.83 14.38 25.66
N MET A 63 6.44 15.16 24.77
CA MET A 63 7.91 15.20 24.60
C MET A 63 8.61 16.10 25.62
N GLY A 64 7.92 17.12 26.14
CA GLY A 64 8.46 18.05 27.13
C GLY A 64 9.52 19.03 26.58
N PRO A 65 10.05 19.93 27.43
CA PRO A 65 10.97 20.99 27.00
C PRO A 65 12.33 20.49 26.49
N ASN A 66 12.71 19.26 26.82
CA ASN A 66 13.95 18.61 26.37
C ASN A 66 13.70 17.53 25.31
N GLY A 67 12.48 17.46 24.76
CA GLY A 67 12.11 16.47 23.76
C GLY A 67 12.78 16.72 22.41
N SER A 68 13.14 15.64 21.71
CA SER A 68 13.66 15.70 20.35
C SER A 68 12.51 15.60 19.35
N PHE A 69 12.34 16.63 18.51
CA PHE A 69 11.36 16.64 17.44
C PHE A 69 12.00 16.21 16.12
N ARG A 70 11.33 15.34 15.36
CA ARG A 70 11.71 15.07 13.96
C ARG A 70 11.59 16.38 13.19
N GLN A 71 12.67 16.81 12.55
CA GLN A 71 12.71 18.06 11.77
C GLN A 71 12.16 17.85 10.35
N ASN A 72 12.25 16.62 9.84
CA ASN A 72 11.76 16.27 8.52
C ASN A 72 11.23 14.83 8.46
N ALA A 73 9.94 14.70 8.15
CA ALA A 73 9.25 13.43 7.98
C ALA A 73 9.65 12.68 6.71
N PHE A 74 10.33 13.33 5.75
CA PHE A 74 10.91 12.69 4.57
C PHE A 74 12.31 12.12 4.81
N ASP A 75 13.06 12.66 5.77
CA ASP A 75 14.45 12.25 6.01
C ASP A 75 14.55 11.15 7.07
N ALA A 76 13.56 11.04 7.95
CA ALA A 76 13.55 10.08 9.05
C ALA A 76 12.16 9.48 9.31
N GLY A 77 12.08 8.16 9.15
CA GLY A 77 10.93 7.36 9.61
C GLY A 77 10.72 7.44 11.12
N PHE A 78 9.58 6.94 11.60
CA PHE A 78 9.27 6.96 13.02
C PHE A 78 9.56 5.60 13.68
N ASN A 79 10.78 5.44 14.20
CA ASN A 79 11.24 4.23 14.88
C ASN A 79 11.69 4.51 16.33
N PRO A 80 10.75 4.71 17.27
CA PRO A 80 11.08 5.00 18.67
C PRO A 80 11.72 3.82 19.42
N THR A 81 11.60 2.59 18.91
CA THR A 81 12.21 1.40 19.53
C THR A 81 13.65 1.17 19.10
N GLY A 82 14.11 1.85 18.05
CA GLY A 82 15.45 1.65 17.47
C GLY A 82 15.67 0.24 16.93
N THR A 83 14.59 -0.48 16.63
CA THR A 83 14.66 -1.86 16.12
C THR A 83 15.16 -1.85 14.69
N GLU A 84 16.07 -2.78 14.35
CA GLU A 84 16.58 -2.91 12.99
C GLU A 84 15.48 -3.39 12.03
N PRO A 85 15.26 -2.70 10.89
CA PRO A 85 14.30 -3.13 9.89
C PRO A 85 14.71 -4.42 9.16
N PRO A 86 13.75 -5.21 8.67
CA PRO A 86 12.31 -4.94 8.72
C PRO A 86 11.59 -5.56 9.94
N PHE A 87 10.53 -4.92 10.42
CA PHE A 87 9.72 -5.39 11.55
C PHE A 87 8.28 -4.87 11.49
N PHE A 88 7.38 -5.43 12.30
CA PHE A 88 6.02 -4.96 12.53
C PHE A 88 5.98 -4.00 13.70
N GLN A 89 5.59 -2.76 13.44
CA GLN A 89 5.41 -1.74 14.48
C GLN A 89 3.94 -1.64 14.84
N ILE A 90 3.58 -1.93 16.09
CA ILE A 90 2.18 -2.02 16.56
C ILE A 90 1.83 -0.80 17.40
N PHE A 91 0.85 -0.02 16.96
CA PHE A 91 0.29 1.12 17.70
C PHE A 91 -1.04 0.77 18.39
N ASP A 92 -1.83 -0.11 17.78
CA ASP A 92 -3.12 -0.57 18.29
C ASP A 92 -3.22 -2.10 18.22
N GLN A 93 -3.92 -2.71 19.18
CA GLN A 93 -4.08 -4.17 19.27
C GLN A 93 -4.84 -4.75 18.06
N GLY A 94 -5.66 -3.97 17.37
CA GLY A 94 -6.34 -4.37 16.13
C GLY A 94 -5.37 -4.88 15.07
N PHE A 95 -4.12 -4.40 15.05
CA PHE A 95 -3.12 -4.88 14.11
C PHE A 95 -2.76 -6.36 14.29
N LEU A 96 -2.88 -6.90 15.52
CA LEU A 96 -2.63 -8.32 15.77
C LEU A 96 -3.60 -9.23 15.01
N LYS A 97 -4.82 -8.76 14.73
CA LYS A 97 -5.78 -9.50 13.89
C LYS A 97 -5.30 -9.61 12.44
N ILE A 98 -4.72 -8.52 11.91
CA ILE A 98 -4.15 -8.48 10.56
C ILE A 98 -2.94 -9.42 10.48
N LEU A 99 -2.05 -9.37 11.46
CA LEU A 99 -0.81 -10.16 11.48
C LEU A 99 -1.06 -11.65 11.67
N GLY A 100 -2.00 -12.04 12.55
CA GLY A 100 -2.20 -13.42 12.94
C GLY A 100 -1.09 -13.93 13.88
N ASN A 101 -0.92 -15.26 13.93
CA ASN A 101 -0.09 -15.89 14.97
C ASN A 101 1.40 -16.00 14.62
N THR A 102 1.73 -16.05 13.33
CA THR A 102 3.10 -16.29 12.84
C THR A 102 3.42 -15.39 11.65
N PRO A 103 3.32 -14.05 11.81
CA PRO A 103 3.54 -13.14 10.71
C PRO A 103 5.02 -13.12 10.31
N THR A 104 5.30 -13.01 9.01
CA THR A 104 6.66 -12.83 8.47
C THR A 104 6.71 -11.62 7.56
N ILE A 105 7.88 -11.00 7.47
CA ILE A 105 8.20 -10.09 6.38
C ILE A 105 9.58 -10.48 5.85
N THR A 106 9.67 -10.76 4.56
CA THR A 106 10.88 -11.32 3.95
C THR A 106 11.20 -10.59 2.66
N GLU A 107 12.45 -10.19 2.47
CA GLU A 107 12.94 -9.73 1.18
C GLU A 107 12.96 -10.92 0.20
N ILE A 108 12.24 -10.81 -0.92
CA ILE A 108 12.12 -11.91 -1.90
C ILE A 108 12.78 -11.62 -3.24
N ALA A 109 13.03 -10.35 -3.56
CA ALA A 109 13.77 -9.93 -4.74
C ALA A 109 14.49 -8.62 -4.45
N SER A 110 15.69 -8.45 -5.00
CA SER A 110 16.43 -7.18 -4.88
C SER A 110 17.36 -6.90 -6.05
N ASN A 111 17.53 -5.61 -6.31
CA ASN A 111 18.48 -5.07 -7.25
C ASN A 111 18.97 -3.71 -6.77
N ALA A 112 20.22 -3.65 -6.34
CA ALA A 112 20.79 -2.43 -5.76
C ALA A 112 21.13 -1.34 -6.79
N THR A 113 21.10 -1.64 -8.09
CA THR A 113 21.58 -0.69 -9.12
C THR A 113 20.47 0.16 -9.73
N PHE A 114 19.21 -0.27 -9.64
CA PHE A 114 18.07 0.50 -10.13
C PHE A 114 16.78 0.17 -9.37
N ALA A 115 15.88 1.15 -9.29
CA ALA A 115 14.57 1.04 -8.64
C ALA A 115 13.59 0.24 -9.49
N PHE A 116 13.81 -1.07 -9.57
CA PHE A 116 13.05 -1.99 -10.42
C PHE A 116 11.62 -2.27 -9.95
N ALA A 117 11.36 -2.09 -8.65
CA ALA A 117 10.11 -2.40 -7.97
C ALA A 117 9.56 -1.14 -7.32
N HIS A 118 8.96 -0.27 -8.13
CA HIS A 118 8.43 1.01 -7.69
C HIS A 118 6.91 0.95 -7.58
N GLU A 119 6.21 0.67 -8.69
CA GLU A 119 4.81 1.06 -8.82
C GLU A 119 3.90 0.01 -9.47
N GLY A 120 2.58 0.23 -9.34
CA GLY A 120 1.54 -0.50 -10.05
C GLY A 120 1.55 -2.04 -9.94
N PRO A 121 1.74 -2.65 -8.74
CA PRO A 121 1.72 -4.10 -8.60
C PRO A 121 0.34 -4.68 -8.90
N VAL A 122 0.27 -5.59 -9.87
CA VAL A 122 -0.94 -6.33 -10.27
C VAL A 122 -0.73 -7.81 -10.05
N TYR A 123 -1.54 -8.39 -9.17
CA TYR A 123 -1.57 -9.84 -8.94
C TYR A 123 -2.45 -10.55 -9.97
N ASP A 124 -1.90 -11.56 -10.64
CA ASP A 124 -2.63 -12.49 -11.50
C ASP A 124 -2.77 -13.84 -10.78
N PRO A 125 -3.98 -14.21 -10.31
CA PRO A 125 -4.20 -15.46 -9.59
C PRO A 125 -4.09 -16.71 -10.48
N THR A 126 -4.25 -16.58 -11.80
CA THR A 126 -4.14 -17.71 -12.74
C THR A 126 -2.68 -18.13 -12.91
N LEU A 127 -1.79 -17.13 -12.98
CA LEU A 127 -0.35 -17.35 -13.11
C LEU A 127 0.35 -17.50 -11.75
N ASP A 128 -0.28 -17.05 -10.67
CA ASP A 128 0.31 -16.82 -9.34
C ASP A 128 1.55 -15.92 -9.41
N SER A 129 1.39 -14.76 -10.05
CA SER A 129 2.48 -13.83 -10.35
C SER A 129 2.08 -12.39 -10.08
N VAL A 130 3.07 -11.53 -9.83
CA VAL A 130 2.85 -10.08 -9.67
C VAL A 130 3.64 -9.36 -10.75
N THR A 131 2.93 -8.55 -11.54
CA THR A 131 3.49 -7.63 -12.54
C THR A 131 3.58 -6.23 -11.92
N PHE A 132 4.63 -5.47 -12.17
CA PHE A 132 4.85 -4.14 -11.58
C PHE A 132 5.75 -3.29 -12.49
N ALA A 133 5.81 -1.99 -12.22
CA ALA A 133 6.65 -1.04 -12.95
C ALA A 133 7.89 -0.63 -12.13
N SER A 134 9.01 -0.42 -12.83
CA SER A 134 10.16 0.30 -12.28
C SER A 134 9.87 1.79 -12.20
N ASN A 135 10.68 2.52 -11.42
CA ASN A 135 10.51 3.96 -11.26
C ASN A 135 10.53 4.69 -12.61
N ASP A 136 9.52 5.54 -12.85
CA ASP A 136 9.30 6.23 -14.12
C ASP A 136 10.00 7.60 -14.20
N GLY A 137 10.86 7.91 -13.23
CA GLY A 137 11.84 8.98 -13.32
C GLY A 137 12.98 8.88 -12.31
N GLY A 138 13.78 9.95 -12.25
CA GLY A 138 14.85 10.10 -11.26
C GLY A 138 16.08 9.22 -11.51
N ALA A 139 17.14 9.49 -10.73
CA ALA A 139 18.45 8.87 -10.95
C ALA A 139 18.43 7.34 -10.79
N LEU A 140 17.62 6.79 -9.88
CA LEU A 140 17.50 5.34 -9.66
C LEU A 140 16.53 4.65 -10.62
N GLY A 141 15.60 5.36 -11.25
CA GLY A 141 14.69 4.78 -12.25
C GLY A 141 15.36 4.50 -13.59
N MET A 142 16.50 5.15 -13.86
CA MET A 142 17.21 5.11 -15.15
C MET A 142 16.28 5.41 -16.35
N SER A 143 15.27 6.23 -16.10
CA SER A 143 14.24 6.65 -17.03
C SER A 143 14.19 8.18 -17.06
N ASP A 144 14.01 8.73 -18.25
CA ASP A 144 13.98 10.17 -18.50
C ASP A 144 13.22 10.44 -19.81
N ILE A 145 13.28 11.67 -20.33
CA ILE A 145 12.61 12.00 -21.59
C ILE A 145 13.05 11.14 -22.79
N ASN A 146 14.25 10.55 -22.76
CA ASN A 146 14.85 9.71 -23.80
C ASN A 146 14.84 8.21 -23.46
N HIS A 147 14.75 7.82 -22.18
CA HIS A 147 14.78 6.43 -21.71
C HIS A 147 13.45 6.01 -21.05
N ASN A 148 12.89 4.89 -21.47
CA ASN A 148 11.63 4.37 -20.93
C ASN A 148 11.88 3.59 -19.63
N ASN A 149 10.90 3.52 -18.75
CA ASN A 149 10.94 2.60 -17.62
C ASN A 149 10.59 1.16 -18.05
N LYS A 150 10.71 0.22 -17.11
CA LYS A 150 10.55 -1.22 -17.34
C LYS A 150 9.32 -1.76 -16.62
N VAL A 151 8.70 -2.78 -17.21
CA VAL A 151 7.63 -3.55 -16.56
C VAL A 151 8.18 -4.94 -16.24
N GLY A 152 8.25 -5.26 -14.96
CA GLY A 152 8.76 -6.53 -14.44
C GLY A 152 7.65 -7.44 -13.95
N ARG A 153 7.98 -8.73 -13.80
CA ARG A 153 7.13 -9.72 -13.17
C ARG A 153 7.94 -10.68 -12.31
N ILE A 154 7.42 -11.00 -11.14
CA ILE A 154 7.86 -12.13 -10.30
C ILE A 154 6.82 -13.25 -10.32
N ASN A 155 7.27 -14.49 -10.27
CA ASN A 155 6.42 -15.66 -10.11
C ASN A 155 6.49 -16.12 -8.65
N LEU A 156 5.35 -16.16 -7.95
CA LEU A 156 5.33 -16.50 -6.53
C LEU A 156 5.61 -17.98 -6.28
N LYS A 157 5.52 -18.83 -7.31
CA LYS A 157 5.91 -20.24 -7.25
C LYS A 157 7.43 -20.44 -7.13
N ASP A 158 8.23 -19.41 -7.43
CA ASP A 158 9.68 -19.46 -7.26
C ASP A 158 10.09 -19.22 -5.79
N ILE A 159 9.14 -18.88 -4.91
CA ILE A 159 9.35 -18.71 -3.48
C ILE A 159 9.31 -20.11 -2.80
N PRO A 160 10.33 -20.49 -2.03
CA PRO A 160 10.33 -21.77 -1.32
C PRO A 160 9.18 -21.85 -0.30
N ALA A 161 8.50 -23.01 -0.24
CA ALA A 161 7.35 -23.22 0.64
C ALA A 161 7.64 -23.09 2.14
N ASN A 162 8.90 -23.16 2.56
CA ASN A 162 9.34 -23.07 3.97
C ASN A 162 10.21 -21.83 4.20
N LEU A 163 9.81 -20.68 3.64
CA LEU A 163 10.51 -19.43 3.86
C LEU A 163 10.38 -19.02 5.33
N ASN A 164 11.52 -18.90 6.04
CA ASN A 164 11.55 -18.62 7.48
C ASN A 164 12.12 -17.22 7.77
N GLY A 165 11.72 -16.20 7.00
CA GLY A 165 12.22 -14.82 7.18
C GLY A 165 13.60 -14.54 6.57
N THR A 166 14.28 -15.54 6.02
CA THR A 166 15.58 -15.36 5.36
C THR A 166 15.40 -14.74 3.98
N ALA A 167 16.15 -13.67 3.69
CA ALA A 167 16.13 -13.03 2.37
C ALA A 167 16.49 -14.01 1.24
N ILE A 168 15.74 -13.93 0.14
CA ILE A 168 15.99 -14.64 -1.12
C ILE A 168 15.97 -13.64 -2.27
N ASN A 169 16.38 -14.08 -3.46
CA ASN A 169 16.30 -13.27 -4.67
C ASN A 169 15.75 -14.09 -5.84
N ILE A 170 14.42 -14.11 -5.97
CA ILE A 170 13.74 -14.78 -7.08
C ILE A 170 13.91 -13.98 -8.39
N PRO A 171 13.86 -14.62 -9.56
CA PRO A 171 14.04 -13.93 -10.82
C PRO A 171 12.91 -12.93 -11.11
N VAL A 172 13.28 -11.79 -11.68
CA VAL A 172 12.36 -10.80 -12.24
C VAL A 172 12.42 -10.90 -13.76
N THR A 173 11.28 -11.22 -14.39
CA THR A 173 11.16 -11.28 -15.85
C THR A 173 10.62 -9.96 -16.38
N GLU A 174 11.31 -9.34 -17.32
CA GLU A 174 10.83 -8.13 -18.01
C GLU A 174 9.74 -8.51 -19.03
N LEU A 175 8.66 -7.73 -19.10
CA LEU A 175 7.64 -7.86 -20.13
C LEU A 175 8.06 -7.05 -21.36
N ASP A 176 8.10 -7.70 -22.52
CA ASP A 176 8.34 -7.05 -23.81
C ASP A 176 7.08 -6.31 -24.26
N LEU A 177 7.02 -5.01 -23.96
CA LEU A 177 5.91 -4.12 -24.31
C LEU A 177 6.31 -3.18 -25.45
N PRO A 178 5.38 -2.84 -26.36
CA PRO A 178 5.71 -2.00 -27.50
C PRO A 178 6.13 -0.58 -27.05
N PRO A 179 6.94 0.14 -27.86
CA PRO A 179 7.39 1.52 -27.57
C PRO A 179 6.28 2.57 -27.42
N THR A 180 5.02 2.19 -27.57
CA THR A 180 3.85 3.05 -27.30
C THR A 180 3.41 3.00 -25.84
N VAL A 181 3.80 1.97 -25.06
CA VAL A 181 3.53 1.87 -23.62
C VAL A 181 4.72 2.44 -22.87
N GLN A 182 4.62 3.69 -22.42
CA GLN A 182 5.77 4.49 -21.99
C GLN A 182 5.58 5.03 -20.58
N MET A 183 6.58 4.97 -19.71
CA MET A 183 6.48 5.44 -18.33
C MET A 183 5.28 4.81 -17.64
N THR A 184 5.23 3.47 -17.64
CA THR A 184 4.17 2.73 -16.94
C THR A 184 4.26 3.05 -15.45
N ASN A 185 3.15 3.41 -14.83
CA ASN A 185 3.14 3.76 -13.42
C ASN A 185 2.24 2.79 -12.65
N GLY A 186 0.97 3.15 -12.45
CA GLY A 186 -0.02 2.29 -11.82
C GLY A 186 -0.52 1.13 -12.67
N GLY A 187 -1.20 0.21 -12.00
CA GLY A 187 -1.76 -0.98 -12.62
C GLY A 187 -2.88 -1.60 -11.78
N THR A 188 -3.81 -2.28 -12.44
CA THR A 188 -4.87 -3.04 -11.79
C THR A 188 -5.32 -4.22 -12.66
N GLY A 189 -5.98 -5.20 -12.05
CA GLY A 189 -6.48 -6.36 -12.76
C GLY A 189 -6.63 -7.60 -11.88
N PRO A 190 -6.97 -8.75 -12.50
CA PRO A 190 -7.26 -8.89 -13.93
C PRO A 190 -8.56 -8.17 -14.35
N PHE A 191 -8.55 -7.54 -15.53
CA PHE A 191 -9.72 -6.96 -16.19
C PHE A 191 -10.00 -7.70 -17.49
N ARG A 192 -11.09 -8.49 -17.53
CA ARG A 192 -11.46 -9.31 -18.70
C ARG A 192 -10.28 -10.18 -19.18
N GLY A 193 -9.57 -10.81 -18.24
CA GLY A 193 -8.41 -11.67 -18.51
C GLY A 193 -7.12 -10.93 -18.89
N ASN A 194 -7.09 -9.60 -18.81
CA ASN A 194 -5.92 -8.78 -19.13
C ASN A 194 -5.43 -8.00 -17.91
N ILE A 195 -4.19 -7.53 -17.95
CA ILE A 195 -3.67 -6.53 -17.03
C ILE A 195 -4.09 -5.15 -17.57
N LEU A 196 -4.53 -4.25 -16.69
CA LEU A 196 -4.81 -2.87 -17.03
C LEU A 196 -3.67 -2.01 -16.46
N LEU A 197 -2.84 -1.47 -17.34
CA LEU A 197 -1.76 -0.57 -16.98
C LEU A 197 -2.14 0.87 -17.30
N ILE A 198 -1.59 1.82 -16.55
CA ILE A 198 -1.68 3.24 -16.85
C ILE A 198 -0.28 3.81 -17.04
N THR A 199 -0.16 4.80 -17.92
CA THR A 199 1.13 5.39 -18.27
C THR A 199 1.16 6.89 -18.02
N SER A 200 2.28 7.39 -17.49
CA SER A 200 2.56 8.81 -17.28
C SER A 200 2.81 9.58 -18.59
N GLY A 201 3.02 8.88 -19.71
CA GLY A 201 3.41 9.45 -21.00
C GLY A 201 4.87 9.88 -21.03
N ARG A 202 5.37 10.32 -22.19
CA ARG A 202 6.79 10.72 -22.34
C ARG A 202 7.01 11.69 -23.49
N GLY A 203 7.48 12.90 -23.19
CA GLY A 203 7.64 13.97 -24.17
C GLY A 203 6.33 14.22 -24.93
N PRO A 204 6.30 14.10 -26.28
CA PRO A 204 5.08 14.27 -27.06
C PRO A 204 4.12 13.07 -26.98
N LEU A 205 4.57 11.90 -26.50
CA LEU A 205 3.75 10.70 -26.41
C LEU A 205 2.74 10.85 -25.25
N PRO A 206 1.45 10.59 -25.49
CA PRO A 206 0.42 10.83 -24.50
C PRO A 206 0.47 9.82 -23.34
N PRO A 207 0.07 10.22 -22.13
CA PRO A 207 -0.36 9.29 -21.08
C PRO A 207 -1.51 8.42 -21.59
N SER A 208 -1.64 7.17 -21.14
CA SER A 208 -2.62 6.21 -21.68
C SER A 208 -3.06 5.17 -20.67
N ILE A 209 -4.28 4.67 -20.83
CA ILE A 209 -4.77 3.44 -20.20
C ILE A 209 -4.64 2.31 -21.23
N VAL A 210 -3.97 1.22 -20.87
CA VAL A 210 -3.58 0.15 -21.78
C VAL A 210 -3.99 -1.22 -21.23
N LEU A 211 -4.72 -2.00 -22.03
CA LEU A 211 -4.87 -3.44 -21.78
C LEU A 211 -3.62 -4.17 -22.26
N VAL A 212 -3.12 -5.07 -21.43
CA VAL A 212 -1.95 -5.91 -21.73
C VAL A 212 -2.31 -7.37 -21.50
N ASN A 213 -2.09 -8.21 -22.51
CA ASN A 213 -2.24 -9.65 -22.33
C ASN A 213 -1.15 -10.16 -21.34
N PRO A 214 -1.53 -10.85 -20.24
CA PRO A 214 -0.55 -11.32 -19.28
C PRO A 214 0.40 -12.37 -19.85
N ASN A 215 0.05 -13.03 -20.96
CA ASN A 215 0.86 -14.04 -21.62
C ASN A 215 1.61 -13.47 -22.85
N PRO A 216 2.81 -13.99 -23.17
CA PRO A 216 3.49 -13.68 -24.43
C PRO A 216 2.57 -13.92 -25.64
N PRO A 217 2.60 -13.04 -26.65
CA PRO A 217 3.57 -11.96 -26.87
C PRO A 217 3.16 -10.61 -26.23
N HIS A 218 2.35 -10.61 -25.17
CA HIS A 218 1.94 -9.40 -24.44
C HIS A 218 1.23 -8.33 -25.31
N ASN A 219 0.38 -8.78 -26.24
CA ASN A 219 -0.41 -7.88 -27.08
C ASN A 219 -1.10 -6.79 -26.25
N THR A 220 -0.99 -5.55 -26.73
CA THR A 220 -1.50 -4.37 -26.02
C THR A 220 -2.64 -3.69 -26.78
N THR A 221 -3.50 -2.98 -26.07
CA THR A 221 -4.57 -2.15 -26.66
C THR A 221 -4.77 -0.90 -25.83
N VAL A 222 -4.59 0.28 -26.45
CA VAL A 222 -4.88 1.57 -25.82
C VAL A 222 -6.39 1.77 -25.74
N LEU A 223 -6.90 2.08 -24.54
CA LEU A 223 -8.31 2.35 -24.29
C LEU A 223 -8.64 3.84 -24.26
N LEU A 224 -7.73 4.66 -23.77
CA LEU A 224 -7.89 6.10 -23.57
C LEU A 224 -6.51 6.76 -23.47
N ASP A 225 -6.32 7.89 -24.13
CA ASP A 225 -5.06 8.67 -24.10
C ASP A 225 -5.26 10.20 -24.01
N ASN A 226 -6.52 10.65 -23.96
CA ASN A 226 -6.88 12.07 -23.91
C ASN A 226 -8.25 12.30 -23.23
N PHE A 227 -8.51 13.54 -22.86
CA PHE A 227 -9.82 14.01 -22.40
C PHE A 227 -10.42 14.98 -23.43
N PHE A 228 -11.25 14.48 -24.35
CA PHE A 228 -11.87 15.27 -25.42
C PHE A 228 -10.86 16.08 -26.25
N GLY A 229 -9.73 15.47 -26.59
CA GLY A 229 -8.61 16.08 -27.31
C GLY A 229 -7.64 16.88 -26.43
N ARG A 230 -7.95 17.07 -25.14
CA ARG A 230 -7.01 17.65 -24.17
C ARG A 230 -6.06 16.58 -23.66
N GLN A 231 -4.79 16.93 -23.56
CA GLN A 231 -3.75 16.03 -23.09
C GLN A 231 -3.80 15.91 -21.56
N PHE A 232 -3.85 14.67 -21.05
CA PHE A 232 -3.61 14.36 -19.63
C PHE A 232 -2.22 14.84 -19.20
N ASN A 233 -2.07 15.19 -17.92
CA ASN A 233 -0.79 15.64 -17.39
C ASN A 233 0.22 14.47 -17.37
N SER A 234 0.01 13.54 -16.45
CA SER A 234 0.69 12.26 -16.29
C SER A 234 -0.20 11.39 -15.41
N LEU A 235 -0.78 10.37 -16.02
CA LEU A 235 -1.66 9.45 -15.31
C LEU A 235 -0.83 8.60 -14.35
N ASN A 236 -1.32 8.42 -13.12
CA ASN A 236 -0.52 7.85 -12.05
C ASN A 236 -1.07 6.49 -11.59
N ASP A 237 -2.19 6.42 -10.88
CA ASP A 237 -2.78 5.15 -10.42
C ASP A 237 -4.18 4.88 -10.99
N ILE A 238 -4.59 3.60 -10.95
CA ILE A 238 -5.80 3.09 -11.61
C ILE A 238 -6.45 1.95 -10.81
N LYS A 239 -7.78 1.95 -10.74
CA LYS A 239 -8.55 0.90 -10.06
C LYS A 239 -9.83 0.53 -10.80
N ILE A 240 -10.13 -0.77 -10.83
CA ILE A 240 -11.42 -1.28 -11.29
C ILE A 240 -12.41 -1.19 -10.14
N HIS A 241 -13.51 -0.47 -10.36
CA HIS A 241 -14.64 -0.42 -9.42
C HIS A 241 -15.50 -1.69 -9.58
N PRO A 242 -16.18 -2.19 -8.51
CA PRO A 242 -17.05 -3.37 -8.58
C PRO A 242 -18.13 -3.32 -9.68
N SER A 243 -18.54 -2.13 -10.13
CA SER A 243 -19.44 -1.95 -11.28
C SER A 243 -18.80 -2.23 -12.65
N GLY A 244 -17.53 -2.63 -12.71
CA GLY A 244 -16.75 -2.82 -13.93
C GLY A 244 -16.28 -1.53 -14.63
N LYS A 245 -16.41 -0.37 -13.97
CA LYS A 245 -15.90 0.92 -14.47
C LYS A 245 -14.50 1.17 -13.95
N ILE A 246 -13.71 1.92 -14.69
CA ILE A 246 -12.29 2.17 -14.40
C ILE A 246 -12.16 3.57 -13.84
N PHE A 247 -11.46 3.71 -12.72
CA PHE A 247 -11.16 5.00 -12.10
C PHE A 247 -9.66 5.20 -12.06
N PHE A 248 -9.20 6.43 -12.27
CA PHE A 248 -7.78 6.72 -12.36
C PHE A 248 -7.47 8.16 -11.97
N THR A 249 -6.21 8.38 -11.60
CA THR A 249 -5.69 9.69 -11.19
C THR A 249 -4.84 10.32 -12.29
N ASP A 250 -5.05 11.61 -12.54
CA ASP A 250 -4.17 12.44 -13.39
C ASP A 250 -3.52 13.50 -12.51
N THR A 251 -2.18 13.50 -12.48
CA THR A 251 -1.35 14.36 -11.63
C THR A 251 -0.14 14.87 -12.42
N VAL A 252 0.76 15.62 -11.80
CA VAL A 252 1.83 16.38 -12.50
C VAL A 252 3.22 15.74 -12.43
N TYR A 253 3.36 14.51 -11.95
CA TYR A 253 4.67 13.88 -11.72
C TYR A 253 5.57 13.85 -12.93
N GLY A 254 5.05 13.59 -14.13
CA GLY A 254 5.90 13.56 -15.31
C GLY A 254 6.56 14.91 -15.62
N TRP A 255 5.91 16.02 -15.26
CA TRP A 255 6.51 17.35 -15.35
C TRP A 255 7.53 17.58 -14.23
N LEU A 256 7.18 17.19 -13.01
CA LEU A 256 8.07 17.27 -11.84
C LEU A 256 9.34 16.42 -11.97
N ASN A 257 9.29 15.38 -12.80
CA ASN A 257 10.39 14.48 -13.11
C ASN A 257 11.02 14.74 -14.51
N HIS A 258 10.67 15.88 -15.13
CA HIS A 258 11.29 16.38 -16.37
C HIS A 258 11.09 15.53 -17.64
N PHE A 259 10.12 14.61 -17.67
CA PHE A 259 9.84 13.79 -18.86
C PHE A 259 8.50 14.11 -19.53
N ARG A 260 7.74 15.08 -19.01
CA ARG A 260 6.50 15.62 -19.63
C ARG A 260 6.54 17.16 -19.71
N PRO A 261 5.78 17.75 -20.65
CA PRO A 261 5.61 19.20 -20.72
C PRO A 261 4.85 19.76 -19.50
N LEU A 262 4.78 21.08 -19.41
CA LEU A 262 3.99 21.77 -18.39
C LEU A 262 2.53 21.26 -18.38
N PRO A 263 1.94 20.95 -17.21
CA PRO A 263 0.55 20.51 -17.06
C PRO A 263 -0.45 21.49 -17.67
N LEU A 264 -1.52 20.94 -18.27
CA LEU A 264 -2.58 21.71 -18.94
C LEU A 264 -3.97 21.52 -18.31
N MET A 265 -4.06 20.61 -17.33
CA MET A 265 -5.29 20.29 -16.61
C MET A 265 -5.07 20.29 -15.10
N PRO A 266 -6.10 20.51 -14.27
CA PRO A 266 -6.00 20.33 -12.82
C PRO A 266 -5.76 18.86 -12.45
N ASN A 267 -5.27 18.63 -11.24
CA ASN A 267 -5.09 17.30 -10.66
C ASN A 267 -6.45 16.74 -10.21
N GLN A 268 -6.86 15.63 -10.81
CA GLN A 268 -8.25 15.18 -10.76
C GLN A 268 -8.36 13.65 -10.83
N VAL A 269 -9.48 13.14 -10.32
CA VAL A 269 -9.87 11.73 -10.48
C VAL A 269 -10.88 11.62 -11.59
N TYR A 270 -10.67 10.67 -12.48
CA TYR A 270 -11.52 10.41 -13.63
C TYR A 270 -12.14 9.03 -13.53
N ARG A 271 -13.30 8.87 -14.18
CA ARG A 271 -13.96 7.60 -14.44
C ARG A 271 -14.03 7.37 -15.94
N LEU A 272 -13.56 6.21 -16.39
CA LEU A 272 -13.72 5.68 -17.73
C LEU A 272 -14.76 4.55 -17.75
N ASP A 273 -15.70 4.65 -18.69
CA ASP A 273 -16.51 3.52 -19.13
C ASP A 273 -15.75 2.72 -20.20
N PRO A 274 -15.33 1.48 -19.90
CA PRO A 274 -14.55 0.69 -20.86
C PRO A 274 -15.36 0.21 -22.07
N ASP A 275 -16.69 0.30 -22.05
CA ASP A 275 -17.52 -0.16 -23.17
C ASP A 275 -17.90 0.98 -24.10
N THR A 276 -18.21 2.16 -23.54
CA THR A 276 -18.63 3.33 -24.32
C THR A 276 -17.52 4.35 -24.56
N ARG A 277 -16.36 4.17 -23.91
CA ARG A 277 -15.25 5.17 -23.86
C ARG A 277 -15.65 6.52 -23.26
N SER A 278 -16.79 6.58 -22.58
CA SER A 278 -17.19 7.79 -21.86
C SER A 278 -16.25 8.03 -20.68
N VAL A 279 -15.57 9.18 -20.70
CA VAL A 279 -14.69 9.64 -19.63
C VAL A 279 -15.25 10.90 -18.99
N ARG A 280 -15.20 10.99 -17.65
CA ARG A 280 -15.61 12.19 -16.91
C ARG A 280 -14.83 12.34 -15.61
N VAL A 281 -14.73 13.57 -15.13
CA VAL A 281 -14.18 13.88 -13.80
C VAL A 281 -15.19 13.47 -12.73
N VAL A 282 -14.70 12.89 -11.63
CA VAL A 282 -15.53 12.46 -10.49
C VAL A 282 -15.09 13.04 -9.15
N ALA A 283 -13.87 13.57 -9.04
CA ALA A 283 -13.37 14.29 -7.87
C ALA A 283 -12.30 15.33 -8.26
N THR A 284 -12.23 16.41 -7.48
CA THR A 284 -11.33 17.57 -7.68
C THR A 284 -10.69 18.02 -6.36
N ASP A 285 -9.95 19.14 -6.39
CA ASP A 285 -9.41 19.83 -5.22
C ASP A 285 -8.25 19.10 -4.52
N PHE A 286 -7.45 18.37 -5.30
CA PHE A 286 -6.21 17.75 -4.84
C PHE A 286 -5.01 18.66 -5.11
N ASP A 287 -4.00 18.60 -4.23
CA ASP A 287 -2.69 19.17 -4.57
C ASP A 287 -1.97 18.25 -5.57
N ARG A 288 -1.77 16.97 -5.22
CA ARG A 288 -1.26 15.92 -6.12
C ARG A 288 -1.91 14.60 -5.73
N ASN A 289 -3.04 14.26 -6.35
CA ASN A 289 -3.63 12.94 -6.15
C ASN A 289 -2.71 11.84 -6.67
N ASN A 290 -2.75 10.69 -6.02
CA ASN A 290 -1.89 9.56 -6.33
C ASN A 290 -2.72 8.25 -6.33
N GLY A 291 -2.62 7.41 -5.31
CA GLY A 291 -3.28 6.11 -5.21
C GLY A 291 -4.80 6.18 -5.09
N ILE A 292 -5.49 5.15 -5.59
CA ILE A 292 -6.95 5.04 -5.49
C ILE A 292 -7.43 3.61 -5.17
N ALA A 293 -8.31 3.47 -4.18
CA ALA A 293 -8.94 2.21 -3.81
C ALA A 293 -10.41 2.36 -3.42
N PHE A 294 -11.15 1.25 -3.43
CA PHE A 294 -12.55 1.18 -3.03
C PHE A 294 -12.77 0.09 -1.98
N ASN A 295 -13.69 0.32 -1.05
CA ASN A 295 -14.17 -0.77 -0.20
C ASN A 295 -14.86 -1.85 -1.04
N GLY A 296 -15.10 -3.03 -0.46
CA GLY A 296 -15.63 -4.18 -1.21
C GLY A 296 -17.00 -3.94 -1.87
N ALA A 297 -17.80 -3.04 -1.29
CA ALA A 297 -19.09 -2.64 -1.86
C ALA A 297 -18.98 -1.58 -2.97
N GLY A 298 -17.81 -0.95 -3.15
CA GLY A 298 -17.63 0.19 -4.06
C GLY A 298 -18.30 1.49 -3.60
N THR A 299 -18.80 1.55 -2.37
CA THR A 299 -19.54 2.70 -1.84
C THR A 299 -18.65 3.77 -1.24
N ILE A 300 -17.41 3.43 -0.88
CA ILE A 300 -16.41 4.35 -0.35
C ILE A 300 -15.16 4.29 -1.22
N ALA A 301 -14.68 5.45 -1.66
CA ALA A 301 -13.41 5.60 -2.35
C ALA A 301 -12.38 6.25 -1.42
N TYR A 302 -11.15 5.76 -1.49
CA TYR A 302 -9.99 6.33 -0.83
C TYR A 302 -9.02 6.82 -1.89
N VAL A 303 -8.58 8.07 -1.77
CA VAL A 303 -7.63 8.70 -2.70
C VAL A 303 -6.53 9.35 -1.89
N THR A 304 -5.28 9.02 -2.19
CA THR A 304 -4.13 9.64 -1.52
C THR A 304 -3.77 10.96 -2.20
N ASP A 305 -3.32 11.93 -1.40
CA ASP A 305 -2.84 13.24 -1.83
C ASP A 305 -1.44 13.47 -1.24
N THR A 306 -0.50 13.59 -2.15
CA THR A 306 0.95 13.57 -1.91
C THR A 306 1.57 14.94 -2.17
N GLY A 307 0.77 16.01 -2.03
CA GLY A 307 1.17 17.40 -2.24
C GLY A 307 2.41 17.87 -1.44
N ALA A 308 2.83 17.13 -0.41
CA ALA A 308 4.09 17.37 0.28
C ALA A 308 5.35 17.03 -0.54
N ASN A 309 5.24 16.23 -1.60
CA ASN A 309 6.31 15.96 -2.56
C ASN A 309 6.07 16.73 -3.87
N ALA A 310 6.98 17.63 -4.23
CA ALA A 310 6.89 18.43 -5.46
C ALA A 310 8.10 18.26 -6.40
N GLY A 311 8.79 17.12 -6.35
CA GLY A 311 9.91 16.80 -7.25
C GLY A 311 10.98 17.89 -7.28
N PHE A 312 11.31 18.44 -8.46
CA PHE A 312 12.34 19.49 -8.58
C PHE A 312 12.01 20.80 -7.83
N LEU A 313 10.74 21.01 -7.42
CA LEU A 313 10.34 22.14 -6.59
C LEU A 313 10.63 21.92 -5.09
N GLY A 314 11.08 20.71 -4.71
CA GLY A 314 11.40 20.31 -3.35
C GLY A 314 10.21 19.75 -2.57
N ASN A 315 10.48 19.21 -1.39
CA ASN A 315 9.44 18.74 -0.49
C ASN A 315 8.97 19.86 0.44
N ASN A 316 7.66 19.92 0.70
CA ASN A 316 7.05 20.84 1.63
C ASN A 316 6.09 20.11 2.58
N GLN A 317 6.55 19.82 3.79
CA GLN A 317 5.79 19.07 4.81
C GLN A 317 4.53 19.81 5.32
N THR A 318 4.31 21.07 4.96
CA THR A 318 3.06 21.77 5.30
C THR A 318 1.95 21.51 4.28
N GLN A 319 2.24 20.78 3.20
CA GLN A 319 1.28 20.39 2.16
C GLN A 319 0.73 18.97 2.42
N PRO A 320 -0.28 18.50 1.66
CA PRO A 320 -0.90 17.21 1.91
C PRO A 320 0.07 16.02 1.91
N ALA A 321 0.02 15.24 2.99
CA ALA A 321 0.46 13.85 3.07
C ALA A 321 -0.70 13.01 3.61
N THR A 322 -1.83 13.07 2.88
CA THR A 322 -3.16 12.76 3.42
C THR A 322 -3.89 11.75 2.56
N ILE A 323 -4.61 10.83 3.18
CA ILE A 323 -5.59 9.97 2.52
C ILE A 323 -6.96 10.60 2.74
N TYR A 324 -7.71 10.82 1.65
CA TYR A 324 -9.08 11.31 1.70
C TYR A 324 -10.06 10.18 1.40
N ALA A 325 -11.17 10.14 2.13
CA ALA A 325 -12.31 9.27 1.84
C ALA A 325 -13.46 10.05 1.19
N TYR A 326 -14.25 9.34 0.37
CA TYR A 326 -15.40 9.87 -0.35
C TYR A 326 -16.53 8.85 -0.35
N ASP A 327 -17.76 9.34 -0.34
CA ASP A 327 -18.92 8.51 -0.64
C ASP A 327 -19.09 8.45 -2.16
N VAL A 328 -19.19 7.24 -2.72
CA VAL A 328 -19.40 7.03 -4.15
C VAL A 328 -20.91 6.99 -4.41
N ASP A 329 -21.41 7.95 -5.18
CA ASP A 329 -22.83 7.98 -5.55
C ASP A 329 -23.19 6.72 -6.35
N PRO A 330 -24.22 5.94 -5.96
CA PRO A 330 -24.50 4.63 -6.58
C PRO A 330 -24.97 4.72 -8.03
N ASN A 331 -25.47 5.88 -8.48
CA ASN A 331 -26.01 6.06 -9.83
C ASN A 331 -24.99 6.68 -10.78
N SER A 332 -24.50 7.86 -10.40
CA SER A 332 -23.55 8.62 -11.19
C SER A 332 -22.13 8.10 -10.98
N GLN A 333 -21.78 7.66 -9.77
CA GLN A 333 -20.40 7.37 -9.33
C GLN A 333 -19.52 8.62 -9.19
N VAL A 334 -20.13 9.80 -8.98
CA VAL A 334 -19.41 10.98 -8.49
C VAL A 334 -18.97 10.74 -7.05
N PHE A 335 -17.82 11.28 -6.68
CA PHE A 335 -17.31 11.22 -5.31
C PHE A 335 -17.85 12.43 -4.53
N ASN A 336 -18.59 12.16 -3.45
CA ASN A 336 -19.19 13.15 -2.58
C ASN A 336 -18.54 13.12 -1.19
N ASN A 337 -18.83 14.13 -0.37
CA ASN A 337 -18.48 14.15 1.06
C ASN A 337 -16.99 13.88 1.33
N ARG A 338 -16.11 14.61 0.63
CA ARG A 338 -14.66 14.57 0.87
C ARG A 338 -14.39 14.78 2.35
N ARG A 339 -13.65 13.86 2.94
CA ARG A 339 -13.22 13.93 4.35
C ARG A 339 -11.81 13.40 4.49
N VAL A 340 -11.08 13.95 5.44
CA VAL A 340 -9.79 13.38 5.86
C VAL A 340 -10.07 12.00 6.44
N PHE A 341 -9.33 11.00 5.97
CA PHE A 341 -9.32 9.67 6.53
C PHE A 341 -8.08 9.45 7.38
N ALA A 342 -6.90 9.70 6.83
CA ALA A 342 -5.63 9.54 7.54
C ALA A 342 -4.58 10.57 7.10
N TYR A 343 -3.63 10.88 7.99
CA TYR A 343 -2.44 11.68 7.70
C TYR A 343 -1.21 10.89 8.09
N THR A 344 -0.25 10.74 7.18
CA THR A 344 0.93 9.91 7.41
C THR A 344 1.97 10.62 8.26
N ASP A 345 2.64 9.90 9.15
CA ASP A 345 3.69 10.46 9.98
C ASP A 345 5.09 10.39 9.34
N ALA A 346 5.26 9.68 8.22
CA ALA A 346 6.53 9.54 7.51
C ALA A 346 6.30 9.60 5.99
N GLY A 347 6.97 10.55 5.33
CA GLY A 347 6.84 10.79 3.89
C GLY A 347 5.42 11.19 3.47
N ILE A 348 4.90 10.48 2.47
CA ILE A 348 3.59 10.68 1.84
C ILE A 348 2.90 9.32 1.66
N PRO A 349 1.56 9.25 1.71
CA PRO A 349 0.83 8.04 1.34
C PRO A 349 0.76 7.95 -0.19
N ASP A 350 1.37 6.91 -0.76
CA ASP A 350 1.47 6.72 -2.20
C ASP A 350 0.36 5.78 -2.69
N GLY A 351 0.67 4.57 -3.16
CA GLY A 351 -0.31 3.54 -3.51
C GLY A 351 -1.13 3.06 -2.31
N VAL A 352 -2.43 2.80 -2.51
CA VAL A 352 -3.39 2.43 -1.45
C VAL A 352 -4.15 1.13 -1.77
N GLN A 353 -4.31 0.27 -0.76
CA GLN A 353 -5.06 -0.99 -0.83
C GLN A 353 -5.99 -1.16 0.38
N ILE A 354 -6.97 -2.05 0.27
CA ILE A 354 -7.99 -2.29 1.31
C ILE A 354 -8.17 -3.79 1.50
N ASP A 355 -8.24 -4.22 2.76
CA ASP A 355 -8.50 -5.61 3.11
C ASP A 355 -10.01 -5.90 3.28
N SER A 356 -10.37 -7.17 3.47
CA SER A 356 -11.75 -7.63 3.63
C SER A 356 -12.46 -7.12 4.88
N ASP A 357 -11.70 -6.64 5.86
CA ASP A 357 -12.23 -6.08 7.10
C ASP A 357 -12.38 -4.55 7.03
N GLY A 358 -12.01 -3.93 5.90
CA GLY A 358 -12.10 -2.48 5.69
C GLY A 358 -10.86 -1.71 6.13
N ASN A 359 -9.79 -2.38 6.58
CA ASN A 359 -8.53 -1.72 6.90
C ASN A 359 -7.87 -1.21 5.63
N VAL A 360 -7.29 -0.01 5.72
CA VAL A 360 -6.68 0.72 4.61
C VAL A 360 -5.17 0.70 4.77
N TYR A 361 -4.46 0.33 3.72
CA TYR A 361 -3.02 0.19 3.68
C TYR A 361 -2.45 1.18 2.68
N ALA A 362 -1.39 1.91 3.02
CA ALA A 362 -0.69 2.76 2.06
C ALA A 362 0.82 2.60 2.14
N GLY A 363 1.48 2.63 0.97
CA GLY A 363 2.93 2.82 0.89
C GLY A 363 3.30 4.20 1.42
N CYS A 364 4.30 4.28 2.28
CA CYS A 364 4.72 5.48 3.01
C CYS A 364 6.25 5.57 3.10
N GLY A 365 6.76 6.64 3.73
CA GLY A 365 8.19 6.95 3.77
C GLY A 365 9.07 5.92 4.50
N ASP A 366 8.50 5.11 5.40
CA ASP A 366 9.24 4.13 6.21
C ASP A 366 8.69 2.68 6.09
N GLY A 367 7.83 2.43 5.11
CA GLY A 367 7.23 1.13 4.83
C GLY A 367 5.76 1.24 4.47
N VAL A 368 4.93 0.32 4.95
CA VAL A 368 3.47 0.35 4.74
C VAL A 368 2.78 0.68 6.06
N HIS A 369 1.90 1.68 6.05
CA HIS A 369 1.06 2.04 7.19
C HIS A 369 -0.32 1.43 7.03
N VAL A 370 -0.95 1.04 8.15
CA VAL A 370 -2.28 0.42 8.14
C VAL A 370 -3.19 1.13 9.12
N TRP A 371 -4.34 1.57 8.64
CA TRP A 371 -5.41 2.18 9.42
C TRP A 371 -6.65 1.29 9.42
N ASN A 372 -7.43 1.32 10.49
CA ASN A 372 -8.77 0.72 10.48
C ASN A 372 -9.75 1.57 9.64
N ASP A 373 -10.98 1.11 9.47
CA ASP A 373 -12.01 1.79 8.66
C ASP A 373 -12.47 3.14 9.23
N GLU A 374 -12.09 3.47 10.47
CA GLU A 374 -12.27 4.81 11.05
C GLU A 374 -11.05 5.74 10.92
N GLY A 375 -9.93 5.28 10.34
CA GLY A 375 -8.71 6.07 10.17
C GLY A 375 -7.75 6.06 11.37
N THR A 376 -7.95 5.15 12.33
CA THR A 376 -7.01 4.93 13.44
C THR A 376 -5.81 4.12 12.96
N LEU A 377 -4.60 4.63 13.17
CA LEU A 377 -3.36 3.91 12.83
C LEU A 377 -3.24 2.66 13.70
N LEU A 378 -3.28 1.49 13.06
CA LEU A 378 -3.14 0.19 13.72
C LEU A 378 -1.67 -0.18 13.87
N GLY A 379 -0.91 -0.05 12.79
CA GLY A 379 0.44 -0.56 12.73
C GLY A 379 1.16 -0.23 11.43
N LYS A 380 2.43 -0.61 11.37
CA LYS A 380 3.26 -0.50 10.18
C LYS A 380 3.98 -1.80 9.89
N PHE A 381 4.08 -2.12 8.61
CA PHE A 381 5.14 -2.98 8.08
C PHE A 381 6.36 -2.07 7.89
N PHE A 382 7.18 -1.94 8.93
CA PHE A 382 8.29 -1.01 8.96
C PHE A 382 9.48 -1.60 8.20
N LEU A 383 9.87 -0.94 7.10
CA LEU A 383 10.97 -1.36 6.23
C LEU A 383 12.22 -0.49 6.41
N GLY A 384 12.08 0.68 7.04
CA GLY A 384 13.17 1.67 7.14
C GLY A 384 13.53 2.33 5.81
N THR A 385 12.72 2.09 4.77
CA THR A 385 12.83 2.66 3.43
C THR A 385 11.42 2.95 2.92
N VAL A 386 11.34 3.81 1.90
CA VAL A 386 10.10 4.10 1.19
C VAL A 386 9.51 2.80 0.62
N SER A 387 8.19 2.69 0.72
CA SER A 387 7.39 1.80 -0.14
C SER A 387 6.45 2.66 -0.97
N ALA A 388 6.53 2.54 -2.29
CA ALA A 388 5.66 3.30 -3.19
C ALA A 388 4.32 2.60 -3.41
N ASN A 389 4.28 1.27 -3.50
CA ASN A 389 3.02 0.55 -3.68
C ASN A 389 3.07 -0.89 -3.14
N LEU A 390 1.91 -1.53 -3.09
CA LEU A 390 1.68 -2.84 -2.52
C LEU A 390 0.45 -3.51 -3.15
N VAL A 391 0.40 -4.84 -3.12
CA VAL A 391 -0.77 -5.61 -3.55
C VAL A 391 -0.94 -6.88 -2.71
N PHE A 392 -2.20 -7.20 -2.40
CA PHE A 392 -2.53 -8.52 -1.89
C PHE A 392 -2.40 -9.56 -3.00
N ALA A 393 -1.54 -10.56 -2.79
CA ALA A 393 -1.35 -11.69 -3.69
C ALA A 393 -2.19 -12.90 -3.26
N GLY A 394 -3.49 -12.66 -3.03
CA GLY A 394 -4.40 -13.64 -2.40
C GLY A 394 -4.43 -13.56 -0.86
N PRO A 395 -5.16 -14.47 -0.19
CA PRO A 395 -5.29 -14.45 1.27
C PRO A 395 -3.94 -14.67 1.93
N GLY A 396 -3.63 -13.83 2.92
CA GLY A 396 -2.44 -13.95 3.75
C GLY A 396 -1.10 -13.64 3.09
N ARG A 397 -1.08 -13.14 1.84
CA ARG A 397 0.14 -12.71 1.15
C ARG A 397 0.02 -11.25 0.73
N LEU A 398 0.92 -10.40 1.22
CA LEU A 398 1.04 -9.01 0.80
C LEU A 398 2.42 -8.80 0.16
N ILE A 399 2.43 -8.35 -1.08
CA ILE A 399 3.65 -7.98 -1.81
C ILE A 399 3.83 -6.47 -1.66
N ILE A 400 5.01 -6.06 -1.21
CA ILE A 400 5.35 -4.66 -0.93
C ILE A 400 6.53 -4.28 -1.83
N LEU A 401 6.34 -3.24 -2.65
CA LEU A 401 7.37 -2.69 -3.52
C LEU A 401 8.13 -1.58 -2.77
N ALA A 402 9.46 -1.68 -2.72
CA ALA A 402 10.33 -0.79 -1.94
C ALA A 402 11.54 -0.35 -2.78
N GLU A 403 11.27 0.21 -3.97
CA GLU A 403 12.22 0.71 -4.96
C GLU A 403 13.18 -0.38 -5.50
N THR A 404 14.21 -0.69 -4.72
CA THR A 404 15.31 -1.62 -5.05
C THR A 404 15.09 -3.00 -4.46
N LYS A 405 13.93 -3.24 -3.84
CA LYS A 405 13.56 -4.48 -3.15
C LYS A 405 12.07 -4.78 -3.29
N ILE A 406 11.73 -6.05 -3.21
CA ILE A 406 10.36 -6.54 -3.01
C ILE A 406 10.34 -7.35 -1.72
N PHE A 407 9.34 -7.06 -0.88
CA PHE A 407 9.06 -7.84 0.32
C PHE A 407 7.77 -8.64 0.16
N LEU A 408 7.77 -9.86 0.68
CA LEU A 408 6.56 -10.64 0.96
C LEU A 408 6.28 -10.56 2.45
N ALA A 409 5.09 -10.09 2.81
CA ALA A 409 4.53 -10.28 4.14
C ALA A 409 3.54 -11.43 4.14
N GLU A 410 3.75 -12.40 5.03
CA GLU A 410 2.78 -13.47 5.30
C GLU A 410 2.00 -13.11 6.57
N ILE A 411 0.69 -12.97 6.43
CA ILE A 411 -0.21 -12.40 7.45
C ILE A 411 -1.56 -13.14 7.46
N ALA A 412 -2.48 -12.76 8.35
CA ALA A 412 -3.84 -13.31 8.38
C ALA A 412 -4.84 -12.55 7.48
N ALA A 413 -4.56 -11.28 7.17
CA ALA A 413 -5.47 -10.45 6.37
C ALA A 413 -5.69 -10.96 4.94
N SER A 414 -6.84 -10.63 4.37
CA SER A 414 -7.26 -11.02 3.02
C SER A 414 -7.73 -9.80 2.22
N PRO A 415 -7.61 -9.77 0.88
CA PRO A 415 -8.03 -8.61 0.10
C PRO A 415 -9.55 -8.35 0.15
N SER A 416 -9.93 -7.08 0.06
CA SER A 416 -11.34 -6.63 -0.01
C SER A 416 -12.13 -7.17 -1.20
N LEU A 417 -11.46 -7.35 -2.34
CA LEU A 417 -12.06 -7.84 -3.57
C LEU A 417 -11.21 -8.99 -4.12
N PHE A 418 -11.75 -10.19 -4.03
CA PHE A 418 -11.30 -11.33 -4.83
C PHE A 418 -12.08 -11.28 -6.15
N THR A 419 -11.48 -10.74 -7.21
CA THR A 419 -12.01 -10.98 -8.56
C THR A 419 -11.69 -12.42 -8.92
N SER A 420 -12.68 -13.32 -8.77
CA SER A 420 -12.65 -14.68 -9.32
C SER A 420 -12.77 -14.66 -10.84
#